data_AF-A0A520BV87-F1
#
_entry.id   AF-A0A520BV87-F1
#
_cell.length_a   1.000
_cell.length_b   1.000
_cell.length_c   1.000
_cell.angle_alpha   90.00
_cell.angle_beta   90.00
_cell.angle_gamma   90.00
#
_symmetry.space_group_name_H-M   'P 1'
#
loop_
_entity.id
_entity.type
_entity.pdbx_description
1 polymer ?
#
loop_
_entity_poly.entity_id
_entity_poly.type
_entity_poly.pdbx_seq_one_letter_code
_entity_poly.pdbx_strand_id
1 'polypeptide(L)'
;MFDYLHYALGYGKDADYVGEAFALSWYDRNLKIFTNILRNTDVKNDKVVVVLYGSSHTALIRHFFEDHPYFEIVELDKIFN
;
A
#
# COMPACT_ATOMS: atom_id res chain seq x y z
N MET A 1 6.44 -0.94 -7.86
CA MET A 1 6.30 0.48 -7.44
C MET A 1 6.56 1.47 -8.59
N PHE A 2 6.65 1.02 -9.85
CA PHE A 2 7.34 1.83 -10.86
C PHE A 2 6.44 2.76 -11.69
N ASP A 3 5.12 2.56 -11.76
CA ASP A 3 4.33 3.30 -12.77
C ASP A 3 3.62 4.56 -12.27
N TYR A 4 3.01 4.53 -11.08
CA TYR A 4 2.08 5.59 -10.64
C TYR A 4 2.72 6.77 -9.92
N LEU A 5 3.76 6.55 -9.10
CA LEU A 5 4.42 7.62 -8.34
C LEU A 5 5.62 8.23 -9.08
N HIS A 6 6.20 7.52 -10.05
CA HIS A 6 7.38 7.98 -10.77
C HIS A 6 7.02 8.64 -12.10
N TYR A 7 6.27 7.93 -12.96
CA TYR A 7 5.98 8.45 -14.29
C TYR A 7 4.78 9.39 -14.32
N ALA A 8 3.73 9.13 -13.52
CA ALA A 8 2.53 9.97 -13.53
C ALA A 8 2.84 11.44 -13.25
N LEU A 9 3.74 11.71 -12.30
CA LEU A 9 4.12 13.08 -11.92
C LEU A 9 4.79 13.87 -13.05
N GLY A 10 5.27 13.20 -14.10
CA GLY A 10 5.81 13.84 -15.30
C GLY A 10 4.75 14.26 -16.33
N TYR A 11 3.47 13.92 -16.13
CA TYR A 11 2.38 14.27 -17.05
C TYR A 11 1.67 15.55 -16.61
N GLY A 12 1.38 16.42 -17.59
CA GLY A 12 0.81 17.75 -17.39
C GLY A 12 1.75 18.83 -17.91
N LYS A 13 1.24 20.07 -18.03
CA LYS A 13 2.04 21.22 -18.45
C LYS A 13 1.45 22.51 -17.87
N ASP A 14 2.32 23.46 -17.54
CA ASP A 14 1.93 24.76 -17.01
C ASP A 14 1.07 24.60 -15.74
N ALA A 15 -0.22 24.91 -15.80
CA ALA A 15 -1.15 24.77 -14.67
C ALA A 15 -1.95 23.45 -14.68
N ASP A 16 -1.67 22.53 -15.60
CA ASP A 16 -2.30 21.22 -15.64
C ASP A 16 -1.54 20.20 -14.75
N TYR A 17 -2.18 19.82 -13.65
CA TYR A 17 -1.66 18.87 -12.65
C TYR A 17 -2.25 17.46 -12.80
N VAL A 18 -2.71 17.06 -14.00
CA VAL A 18 -3.32 15.74 -14.24
C VAL A 18 -2.50 14.56 -13.71
N GLY A 19 -1.18 14.61 -13.81
CA GLY A 19 -0.28 13.58 -13.31
C GLY A 19 -0.29 13.43 -11.80
N GLU A 20 -0.31 14.56 -11.09
CA GLU A 20 -0.42 14.62 -9.62
C GLU A 20 -1.80 14.15 -9.16
N ALA A 21 -2.88 14.62 -9.79
CA ALA A 21 -4.23 14.20 -9.49
C ALA A 21 -4.40 12.67 -9.64
N PHE A 22 -3.81 12.09 -10.68
CA PHE A 22 -3.79 10.65 -10.88
C PHE A 22 -3.01 9.92 -9.79
N ALA A 23 -1.80 10.39 -9.44
CA ALA A 23 -1.00 9.81 -8.36
C ALA A 23 -1.71 9.87 -7.01
N LEU A 24 -2.39 10.98 -6.69
CA LEU A 24 -3.23 11.11 -5.50
C LEU A 24 -4.36 10.08 -5.48
N SER A 25 -5.07 9.91 -6.60
CA SER A 25 -6.17 8.93 -6.68
C SER A 25 -5.68 7.50 -6.44
N TRP A 26 -4.47 7.19 -6.91
CA TRP A 26 -3.82 5.90 -6.65
C TRP A 26 -3.43 5.74 -5.18
N TYR A 27 -2.83 6.76 -4.59
CA TYR A 27 -2.44 6.73 -3.18
C TYR A 27 -3.64 6.58 -2.25
N ASP A 28 -4.72 7.33 -2.49
CA ASP A 28 -6.01 7.22 -1.79
C ASP A 28 -6.57 5.79 -1.83
N ARG A 29 -6.51 5.11 -3.00
CA ARG A 29 -6.93 3.71 -3.11
C ARG A 29 -6.13 2.79 -2.19
N ASN A 30 -4.81 2.98 -2.11
CA ASN A 30 -3.95 2.16 -1.24
C ASN A 30 -4.22 2.43 0.24
N LEU A 31 -4.46 3.69 0.63
CA LEU A 31 -4.88 4.05 2.00
C LEU A 31 -6.21 3.39 2.38
N LYS A 32 -7.17 3.34 1.45
CA LYS A 32 -8.46 2.67 1.67
C LYS A 32 -8.29 1.16 1.87
N ILE A 33 -7.43 0.50 1.09
CA ILE A 33 -7.10 -0.92 1.29
C ILE A 33 -6.50 -1.13 2.67
N PHE A 34 -5.49 -0.35 3.04
CA PHE A 34 -4.84 -0.46 4.35
C PHE A 34 -5.82 -0.22 5.51
N THR A 35 -6.64 0.82 5.42
CA THR A 35 -7.71 1.11 6.39
C THR A 35 -8.67 -0.07 6.56
N ASN A 36 -9.05 -0.73 5.46
CA ASN A 36 -9.93 -1.88 5.52
C ASN A 36 -9.26 -3.08 6.21
N ILE A 37 -7.95 -3.30 5.99
CA ILE A 37 -7.21 -4.35 6.69
C ILE A 37 -7.23 -4.09 8.20
N LEU A 38 -6.87 -2.86 8.62
CA LEU A 38 -6.87 -2.47 10.03
C LEU A 38 -8.24 -2.63 10.69
N ARG A 39 -9.32 -2.26 9.99
CA ARG A 39 -10.69 -2.40 10.49
C ARG A 39 -11.15 -3.84 10.70
N ASN A 40 -10.54 -4.78 9.98
CA ASN A 40 -10.85 -6.21 10.07
C ASN A 40 -9.79 -6.99 10.85
N THR A 41 -8.84 -6.31 11.50
CA THR A 41 -7.79 -6.93 12.30
C THR A 41 -8.00 -6.58 13.77
N ASP A 42 -8.17 -7.59 14.61
CA ASP A 42 -8.12 -7.44 16.06
C ASP A 42 -6.70 -7.66 16.55
N VAL A 43 -5.94 -6.57 16.71
CA VAL A 43 -4.53 -6.61 17.14
C VAL A 43 -4.28 -7.33 18.48
N LYS A 44 -5.31 -7.57 19.30
CA LYS A 44 -5.17 -8.31 20.57
C LYS A 44 -5.31 -9.81 20.38
N ASN A 45 -6.10 -10.25 19.40
CA ASN A 45 -6.50 -11.64 19.23
C ASN A 45 -5.93 -12.28 17.95
N ASP A 46 -5.79 -11.50 16.88
CA ASP A 46 -5.24 -11.93 15.61
C ASP A 46 -3.72 -11.94 15.68
N LYS A 47 -3.14 -13.15 15.64
CA LYS A 47 -1.69 -13.36 15.71
C LYS A 47 -1.00 -13.28 14.36
N VAL A 48 -1.71 -13.60 13.29
CA VAL A 48 -1.20 -13.66 11.92
C VAL A 48 -2.29 -13.19 10.97
N VAL A 49 -1.97 -12.21 10.12
CA VAL A 49 -2.86 -11.71 9.07
C VAL A 49 -2.19 -11.97 7.72
N VAL A 50 -2.88 -12.72 6.85
CA VAL A 50 -2.45 -12.94 5.47
C VAL A 50 -3.26 -12.04 4.55
N VAL A 51 -2.57 -11.16 3.82
CA VAL A 51 -3.22 -10.23 2.89
C VAL A 51 -2.92 -10.68 1.46
N LEU A 52 -3.98 -10.98 0.69
CA LEU A 52 -3.89 -11.35 -0.73
C LEU A 52 -4.38 -10.19 -1.60
N TYR A 53 -3.53 -9.68 -2.48
CA TYR A 53 -3.85 -8.51 -3.31
C TYR A 53 -2.94 -8.44 -4.55
N GLY A 54 -3.30 -7.58 -5.51
CA GLY A 54 -2.56 -7.44 -6.77
C GLY A 54 -1.17 -6.79 -6.59
N SER A 55 -0.18 -7.26 -7.35
CA SER A 55 1.24 -6.86 -7.22
C SER A 55 1.52 -5.37 -7.37
N SER A 56 0.65 -4.61 -8.05
CA SER A 56 0.78 -3.16 -8.20
C SER A 56 0.66 -2.40 -6.87
N HIS A 57 -0.04 -2.96 -5.88
CA HIS A 57 -0.30 -2.34 -4.58
C HIS A 57 0.75 -2.67 -3.50
N THR A 58 1.58 -3.69 -3.75
CA THR A 58 2.49 -4.29 -2.73
C THR A 58 3.38 -3.28 -2.07
N ALA A 59 3.98 -2.40 -2.85
CA ALA A 59 5.03 -1.56 -2.31
C ALA A 59 4.50 -0.48 -1.36
N LEU A 60 3.33 0.11 -1.64
CA LEU A 60 2.70 1.07 -0.72
C LEU A 60 2.12 0.38 0.51
N ILE A 61 1.44 -0.75 0.34
CA ILE A 61 0.90 -1.51 1.47
C ILE A 61 2.03 -1.98 2.39
N ARG A 62 3.13 -2.49 1.83
CA ARG A 62 4.32 -2.88 2.58
C ARG A 62 4.86 -1.71 3.39
N HIS A 63 5.07 -0.56 2.75
CA HIS A 63 5.53 0.66 3.41
C HIS A 63 4.61 1.06 4.57
N PHE A 64 3.29 1.02 4.40
CA PHE A 64 2.34 1.32 5.47
C PHE A 64 2.44 0.37 6.66
N PHE A 65 2.72 -0.92 6.42
CA PHE A 65 2.93 -1.88 7.51
C PHE A 65 4.31 -1.72 8.17
N GLU A 66 5.36 -1.45 7.41
CA GLU A 66 6.70 -1.16 7.94
C GLU A 66 6.70 0.05 8.88
N ASP A 67 5.87 1.06 8.57
CA ASP A 67 5.71 2.27 9.37
C ASP A 67 4.71 2.13 10.54
N HIS A 68 4.03 0.99 10.68
CA HIS A 68 2.99 0.81 11.70
C HIS A 68 3.51 0.04 12.93
N PRO A 69 3.46 0.61 14.15
CA PRO A 69 4.18 0.08 15.32
C PRO A 69 3.64 -1.25 15.87
N TYR A 70 2.43 -1.67 15.45
CA TYR A 70 1.78 -2.89 15.93
C TYR A 70 1.97 -4.10 15.01
N PHE A 71 2.62 -3.95 13.86
CA PHE A 71 2.78 -5.03 12.89
C PHE A 71 4.26 -5.27 12.56
N GLU A 72 4.57 -6.51 12.22
CA GLU A 72 5.83 -6.89 11.61
C GLU A 72 5.55 -7.66 10.32
N ILE A 73 6.39 -7.48 9.32
CA ILE A 73 6.27 -8.21 8.05
C ILE A 73 7.12 -9.46 8.11
N VAL A 74 6.48 -10.61 7.95
CA VAL A 74 7.16 -11.90 7.83
C VAL A 74 7.11 -12.35 6.37
N GLU A 75 8.30 -12.60 5.79
CA GLU A 75 8.40 -13.13 4.44
C GLU A 75 7.88 -14.57 4.38
N LEU A 76 7.15 -14.88 3.30
CA LEU A 76 6.41 -16.14 3.19
C LEU A 76 7.32 -17.39 3.18
N ASP A 77 8.52 -17.24 2.63
CA ASP A 77 9.55 -18.28 2.60
C ASP A 77 10.02 -18.71 4.00
N LYS A 78 9.95 -17.84 5.00
CA LYS A 78 10.29 -18.16 6.40
C LYS A 78 9.22 -18.97 7.12
N ILE A 79 8.02 -19.09 6.55
CA ILE A 79 6.89 -19.82 7.14
C ILE A 79 6.84 -21.27 6.62
N PHE A 80 7.23 -21.49 5.37
CA PHE A 80 7.13 -22.79 4.70
C PHE A 80 8.43 -23.61 4.68
N ASN A 81 9.54 -23.05 5.16
CA ASN A 81 10.83 -23.74 5.37
C ASN A 81 11.05 -24.03 6.86
#